data_AF-A0A643J8L4-F1
#
_entry.id   AF-A0A643J8L4-F1
#
_cell.length_a   1.000
_cell.length_b   1.000
_cell.length_c   1.000
_cell.angle_alpha   90.00
_cell.angle_beta   90.00
_cell.angle_gamma   90.00
#
_symmetry.space_group_name_H-M   'P 1'
#
loop_
_entity.id
_entity.type
_entity.pdbx_description
1 polymer ?
#
loop_
_entity_poly.entity_id
_entity_poly.type
_entity_poly.pdbx_seq_one_letter_code
_entity_poly.pdbx_strand_id
1 'polypeptide(L)'
;MKKAVFAALACGYVPFVFAATKESSAYDMASATGLIVALLAFAYCGNRWRLWWVGFQIGAADGREFMLALKWSVISPVVAGLAYWIAELFK
;
A
#
# COMPACT_ATOMS: atom_id res chain seq x y z
N MET A 1 -19.43 9.97 -9.20
CA MET A 1 -19.46 8.50 -9.39
C MET A 1 -18.07 7.86 -9.24
N LYS A 2 -17.31 8.12 -8.15
CA LYS A 2 -15.96 7.54 -7.94
C LYS A 2 -15.82 6.67 -6.68
N LYS A 3 -16.80 6.70 -5.77
CA LYS A 3 -16.76 5.94 -4.50
C LYS A 3 -17.24 4.48 -4.64
N ALA A 4 -18.10 4.20 -5.61
CA ALA A 4 -18.67 2.85 -5.80
C ALA A 4 -17.68 1.83 -6.38
N VAL A 5 -16.66 2.28 -7.12
CA VAL A 5 -15.67 1.39 -7.77
C VAL A 5 -14.72 0.76 -6.74
N PHE A 6 -14.37 1.49 -5.68
CA PHE A 6 -13.53 0.97 -4.60
C PHE A 6 -14.26 -0.08 -3.75
N ALA A 7 -15.56 0.08 -3.53
CA ALA A 7 -16.37 -0.91 -2.80
C ALA A 7 -16.55 -2.21 -3.58
N ALA A 8 -16.67 -2.14 -4.91
CA ALA A 8 -16.76 -3.33 -5.76
C ALA A 8 -15.44 -4.13 -5.81
N LEU A 9 -14.28 -3.45 -5.79
CA LEU A 9 -12.97 -4.10 -5.71
C LEU A 9 -12.73 -4.78 -4.35
N ALA A 10 -13.21 -4.19 -3.26
CA ALA A 10 -13.10 -4.78 -1.93
C ALA A 10 -13.97 -6.05 -1.77
N CYS A 11 -15.20 -6.06 -2.31
CA CYS A 11 -16.08 -7.22 -2.22
C CYS A 11 -15.68 -8.39 -3.14
N GLY A 12 -15.00 -8.13 -4.26
CA GLY A 12 -14.51 -9.17 -5.16
C GLY A 12 -13.22 -9.86 -4.70
N TYR A 13 -12.45 -9.22 -3.81
CA TYR A 13 -11.18 -9.76 -3.31
C TYR A 13 -11.39 -10.87 -2.25
N VAL A 14 -12.47 -10.77 -1.46
CA VAL A 14 -12.76 -11.72 -0.38
C VAL A 14 -13.01 -13.16 -0.87
N PRO A 15 -13.83 -13.42 -1.92
CA PRO A 15 -14.01 -14.79 -2.40
C PRO A 15 -12.80 -15.35 -3.16
N PHE A 16 -11.93 -14.51 -3.75
CA PHE A 16 -10.71 -14.98 -4.42
C PHE A 16 -9.67 -15.49 -3.41
N VAL A 17 -9.58 -14.84 -2.24
CA VAL A 17 -8.72 -15.30 -1.14
C VAL A 17 -9.24 -16.60 -0.50
N PHE A 18 -10.57 -16.78 -0.45
CA PHE A 18 -11.19 -17.98 0.14
C PHE A 18 -11.15 -19.22 -0.75
N ALA A 19 -11.01 -19.08 -2.07
CA ALA A 19 -10.90 -20.21 -3.00
C ALA A 19 -9.47 -20.78 -3.10
N ALA A 20 -8.46 -20.05 -2.61
CA ALA A 20 -7.05 -20.47 -2.64
C ALA A 20 -6.60 -21.24 -1.37
N THR A 21 -7.48 -21.44 -0.39
CA THR A 21 -7.17 -22.08 0.91
C THR A 21 -7.20 -23.61 0.85
N LYS A 22 -6.61 -24.20 -0.18
CA LYS A 22 -6.23 -25.62 -0.17
C LYS A 22 -4.74 -25.69 0.18
N GLU A 23 -4.44 -25.88 1.46
CA GLU A 23 -3.07 -25.97 2.04
C GLU A 23 -2.13 -24.80 1.69
N SER A 24 -2.51 -23.57 2.04
CA SER A 24 -1.56 -22.45 2.00
C SER A 24 -0.65 -22.52 3.23
N SER A 25 0.66 -22.62 3.02
CA SER A 25 1.64 -22.60 4.11
C SER A 25 1.58 -21.25 4.85
N ALA A 26 1.97 -21.21 6.13
CA ALA A 26 2.03 -19.96 6.90
C ALA A 26 2.90 -18.90 6.19
N TYR A 27 3.93 -19.34 5.46
CA TYR A 27 4.76 -18.52 4.58
C TYR A 27 3.99 -17.90 3.41
N ASP A 28 3.13 -18.66 2.73
CA ASP A 28 2.34 -18.15 1.60
C ASP A 28 1.35 -17.06 2.06
N MET A 29 0.72 -17.24 3.23
CA MET A 29 -0.14 -16.21 3.82
C MET A 29 0.67 -14.99 4.28
N ALA A 30 1.83 -15.18 4.91
CA ALA A 30 2.69 -14.09 5.37
C ALA A 30 3.27 -13.28 4.20
N SER A 31 3.69 -13.93 3.12
CA SER A 31 4.22 -13.28 1.92
C SER A 31 3.13 -12.53 1.15
N ALA A 32 1.93 -13.09 1.01
CA ALA A 32 0.79 -12.39 0.43
C ALA A 32 0.41 -11.16 1.25
N THR A 33 0.39 -11.29 2.58
CA THR A 33 0.12 -10.15 3.47
C THR A 33 1.22 -9.09 3.37
N GLY A 34 2.49 -9.51 3.32
CA GLY A 34 3.62 -8.60 3.17
C GLY A 34 3.57 -7.81 1.87
N LEU A 35 3.18 -8.46 0.77
CA LEU A 35 2.97 -7.81 -0.54
C LEU A 35 1.85 -6.76 -0.47
N ILE A 36 0.72 -7.08 0.17
CA ILE A 36 -0.41 -6.14 0.32
C ILE A 36 0.03 -4.92 1.14
N VAL A 37 0.73 -5.13 2.25
CA VAL A 37 1.25 -4.05 3.10
C VAL A 37 2.22 -3.16 2.32
N ALA A 38 3.13 -3.76 1.55
CA ALA A 38 4.06 -3.02 0.69
C ALA A 38 3.32 -2.16 -0.34
N LEU A 39 2.33 -2.74 -1.04
CA LEU A 39 1.51 -2.01 -2.02
C LEU A 39 0.75 -0.85 -1.39
N LEU A 40 0.17 -1.04 -0.20
CA LEU A 40 -0.52 0.03 0.54
C LEU A 40 0.43 1.16 0.93
N ALA A 41 1.65 0.82 1.38
CA ALA A 41 2.67 1.82 1.73
C ALA A 41 3.10 2.64 0.51
N PHE A 42 3.33 2.01 -0.64
CA PHE A 42 3.66 2.70 -1.89
C PHE A 42 2.49 3.52 -2.42
N ALA A 43 1.27 3.00 -2.37
CA ALA A 43 0.07 3.73 -2.76
C ALA A 43 -0.13 4.99 -1.90
N TYR A 44 0.11 4.90 -0.59
CA TYR A 44 0.03 6.05 0.30
C TYR A 44 1.10 7.10 -0.02
N CYS A 45 2.35 6.68 -0.24
CA CYS A 45 3.44 7.56 -0.68
C CYS A 45 3.12 8.26 -2.00
N GLY A 46 2.64 7.51 -3.01
CA GLY A 46 2.21 8.08 -4.30
C GLY A 46 1.06 9.07 -4.15
N ASN A 47 0.10 8.80 -3.26
CA ASN A 47 -0.99 9.74 -2.98
C ASN A 47 -0.50 11.04 -2.35
N ARG A 48 0.51 11.00 -1.48
CA ARG A 48 1.15 12.21 -0.92
C ARG A 48 1.82 13.05 -2.00
N TRP A 49 2.58 12.42 -2.89
CA TRP A 49 3.20 13.10 -4.03
C TRP A 49 2.15 13.71 -4.97
N ARG A 50 1.05 13.01 -5.21
CA ARG A 50 -0.07 13.54 -5.98
C ARG A 50 -0.69 14.77 -5.32
N LEU A 51 -0.97 14.73 -4.02
CA LEU A 51 -1.55 15.86 -3.29
C LEU A 51 -0.63 17.07 -3.32
N TRP A 52 0.67 16.85 -3.12
CA TRP A 52 1.66 17.91 -3.24
C TRP A 52 1.71 18.48 -4.65
N TRP A 53 1.76 17.64 -5.69
CA TRP A 53 1.79 18.09 -7.08
C TRP A 53 0.54 18.89 -7.47
N VAL A 54 -0.65 18.42 -7.09
CA VAL A 54 -1.90 19.14 -7.34
C VAL A 54 -1.90 20.47 -6.58
N GLY A 55 -1.48 20.48 -5.32
CA GLY A 55 -1.33 21.70 -4.52
C GLY A 55 -0.34 22.69 -5.15
N PHE A 56 0.74 22.18 -5.73
CA PHE A 56 1.78 22.98 -6.37
C PHE A 56 1.26 23.64 -7.64
N GLN A 57 0.49 22.91 -8.45
CA GLN A 57 -0.13 23.43 -9.67
C GLN A 57 -1.14 24.56 -9.39
N ILE A 58 -1.83 24.54 -8.26
CA ILE A 58 -2.82 25.56 -7.88
C ILE A 58 -2.22 26.68 -6.98
N GLY A 59 -0.91 26.66 -6.74
CA GLY A 59 -0.23 27.66 -5.89
C GLY A 59 -0.56 27.55 -4.39
N ALA A 60 -1.14 26.44 -3.95
CA ALA A 60 -1.52 26.17 -2.56
C ALA A 60 -0.62 25.14 -1.87
N ALA A 61 0.51 24.75 -2.47
CA ALA A 61 1.43 23.80 -1.88
C ALA A 61 2.30 24.46 -0.80
N ASP A 62 2.17 23.96 0.43
CA ASP A 62 3.08 24.28 1.52
C ASP A 62 4.30 23.35 1.53
N GLY A 63 5.45 23.89 1.97
CA GLY A 63 6.68 23.12 2.18
C GLY A 63 6.50 21.95 3.18
N ARG A 64 5.48 22.01 4.04
CA ARG A 64 5.11 20.92 4.96
C ARG A 64 4.59 19.68 4.21
N GLU A 65 3.78 19.86 3.17
CA GLU A 65 3.24 18.76 2.38
C GLU A 65 4.34 18.15 1.48
N PHE A 66 5.26 18.98 0.98
CA PHE A 66 6.47 18.50 0.31
C PHE A 66 7.34 17.63 1.21
N MET A 67 7.62 18.12 2.42
CA MET A 67 8.43 17.40 3.40
C MET A 67 7.76 16.09 3.83
N LEU A 68 6.43 16.08 3.94
CA LEU A 68 5.66 14.86 4.19
C LEU A 68 5.80 13.85 3.06
N ALA A 69 5.67 14.28 1.80
CA ALA A 69 5.86 13.40 0.64
C ALA A 69 7.28 12.81 0.60
N LEU A 70 8.31 13.64 0.84
CA LEU A 70 9.70 13.19 0.94
C LEU A 70 9.94 12.18 2.06
N LYS A 71 9.39 12.43 3.26
CA LYS A 71 9.49 11.47 4.37
C LYS A 71 8.89 10.12 4.00
N TRP A 72 7.71 10.13 3.37
CA TRP A 72 7.06 8.90 2.95
C TRP A 72 7.78 8.18 1.82
N SER A 73 8.57 8.86 0.98
CA SER A 73 9.47 8.21 0.00
C SER A 73 10.54 7.34 0.66
N VAL A 74 10.96 7.66 1.88
CA VAL A 74 11.94 6.87 2.64
C VAL A 74 11.23 5.81 3.49
N ILE A 75 10.09 6.16 4.08
CA ILE A 75 9.33 5.23 4.94
C ILE A 75 8.73 4.07 4.14
N SER A 76 8.20 4.31 2.94
CA SER A 76 7.54 3.26 2.15
C SER A 76 8.44 2.07 1.79
N PRO A 77 9.69 2.24 1.29
CA PRO A 77 10.57 1.09 1.05
C PRO A 77 11.00 0.39 2.35
N VAL A 78 11.14 1.12 3.46
CA VAL A 78 11.45 0.52 4.78
C VAL A 78 10.31 -0.37 5.26
N VAL A 79 9.06 0.10 5.15
CA VAL A 79 7.87 -0.69 5.51
C VAL A 79 7.73 -1.91 4.60
N ALA A 80 7.94 -1.75 3.29
CA ALA A 80 7.91 -2.86 2.35
C ALA A 80 9.00 -3.91 2.65
N GLY A 81 10.23 -3.45 2.93
CA GLY A 81 11.35 -4.33 3.30
C GLY A 81 11.10 -5.07 4.61
N LEU A 82 10.58 -4.39 5.63
CA LEU A 82 10.20 -5.01 6.91
C LEU A 82 9.09 -6.05 6.74
N ALA A 83 8.07 -5.74 5.94
CA ALA A 83 6.97 -6.67 5.68
C ALA A 83 7.47 -7.95 4.99
N TYR A 84 8.39 -7.82 4.02
CA TYR A 84 9.02 -8.96 3.37
C TYR A 84 9.95 -9.74 4.30
N TRP A 85 10.73 -9.04 5.12
CA TRP A 85 11.61 -9.66 6.12
C TRP A 85 10.81 -10.49 7.15
N ILE A 86 9.66 -9.97 7.61
CA ILE A 86 8.75 -10.71 8.49
C ILE A 86 8.22 -11.96 7.79
N ALA A 87 7.87 -11.87 6.51
CA ALA A 87 7.40 -13.03 5.75
C ALA A 87 8.46 -14.14 5.66
N GLU A 88 9.74 -13.79 5.47
CA GLU A 88 10.86 -14.75 5.48
C GLU A 88 11.04 -15.47 6.82
N LEU A 89 10.56 -14.92 7.95
CA LEU A 89 10.59 -15.64 9.25
C LEU A 89 9.63 -16.82 9.31
N PHE A 90 8.65 -16.91 8.41
CA PHE A 90 7.65 -17.98 8.37
C PHE A 90 7.98 -19.09 7.37
N LYS A 91 9.14 -18.99 6.70
CA LYS A 91 9.66 -19.94 5.71
C LYS A 91 10.23 -21.18 6.39
#